data_AF-A0A915Q4N7-F1
#
_entry.id   AF-A0A915Q4N7-F1
#
_cell.length_a   1.000
_cell.length_b   1.000
_cell.length_c   1.000
_cell.angle_alpha   90.00
_cell.angle_beta   90.00
_cell.angle_gamma   90.00
#
_symmetry.space_group_name_H-M   'P 1'
#
loop_
_entity.id
_entity.type
_entity.pdbx_description
1 polymer ?
#
loop_
_entity_poly.entity_id
_entity_poly.type
_entity_poly.pdbx_seq_one_letter_code
_entity_poly.pdbx_strand_id
1 'polypeptide(L)' 'MLLDKNDEFLSTLLKPLADVNDNLDDDEIEKLPIQLQYYEGHRCEDSLITNKIIDSLYQVSAFIG' A
#
# COMPACT_ATOMS: atom_id res chain seq x y z
N MET A 1 0.12 18.26 -0.58
CA MET A 1 1.37 17.46 -0.72
C MET A 1 1.23 16.51 -1.90
N LEU A 2 2.30 15.84 -2.34
CA LEU A 2 2.23 14.77 -3.37
C LEU A 2 1.24 13.65 -2.98
N LEU A 3 0.84 13.58 -1.71
CA LEU A 3 -0.15 12.67 -1.15
C LEU A 3 -1.61 13.12 -1.40
N ASP A 4 -1.94 14.43 -1.41
CA ASP A 4 -3.33 14.91 -1.55
C ASP A 4 -3.95 14.69 -2.95
N LYS A 5 -3.11 14.43 -3.98
CA LYS A 5 -3.56 14.23 -5.37
C LYS A 5 -3.25 12.83 -5.92
N ASN A 6 -2.60 11.97 -5.15
CA ASN A 6 -2.12 10.65 -5.59
C ASN A 6 -2.64 9.48 -4.75
N ASP A 7 -3.78 9.63 -4.06
CA ASP A 7 -4.41 8.50 -3.36
C ASP A 7 -4.61 7.29 -4.27
N GLU A 8 -4.96 7.53 -5.55
CA GLU A 8 -5.11 6.46 -6.55
C GLU A 8 -3.78 5.82 -6.95
N PHE A 9 -2.69 6.60 -7.05
CA PHE A 9 -1.38 6.04 -7.36
C PHE A 9 -0.83 5.26 -6.17
N LEU A 10 -0.92 5.83 -4.96
CA LEU A 10 -0.47 5.18 -3.74
C LEU A 10 -1.27 3.91 -3.47
N SER A 11 -2.60 3.94 -3.62
CA SER A 11 -3.43 2.75 -3.46
C SER A 11 -3.09 1.68 -4.51
N THR A 12 -2.86 2.07 -5.77
CA THR A 12 -2.45 1.14 -6.83
C THR A 12 -1.09 0.50 -6.54
N LEU A 13 -0.15 1.28 -6.00
CA LEU A 13 1.18 0.81 -5.62
C LEU A 13 1.15 -0.12 -4.40
N LEU A 14 0.28 0.16 -3.43
CA LEU A 14 0.13 -0.61 -2.20
C LEU A 14 -0.74 -1.87 -2.38
N LYS A 15 -1.66 -1.89 -3.36
CA LYS A 15 -2.56 -3.02 -3.62
C LYS A 15 -1.85 -4.38 -3.77
N PRO A 16 -0.72 -4.51 -4.48
CA PRO A 16 0.04 -5.77 -4.54
C PRO A 16 0.65 -6.19 -3.21
N LEU A 17 0.73 -5.28 -2.22
CA LEU A 17 1.22 -5.55 -0.87
C LEU A 17 0.10 -5.83 0.13
N ALA A 18 -1.17 -5.58 -0.21
CA ALA A 18 -2.30 -5.76 0.70
C ALA A 18 -2.84 -7.19 0.62
N ASP A 19 -3.21 -7.77 1.77
CA ASP A 19 -3.90 -9.06 1.84
C ASP A 19 -5.13 -8.98 2.74
N VAL A 20 -6.25 -9.55 2.29
CA VAL A 20 -7.47 -9.68 3.10
C VAL A 20 -7.23 -10.50 4.39
N ASN A 21 -6.21 -11.37 4.41
CA ASN A 21 -5.86 -12.16 5.58
C ASN A 21 -4.90 -11.45 6.54
N ASP A 22 -4.54 -10.18 6.30
CA ASP A 22 -3.69 -9.41 7.22
C ASP A 22 -4.42 -9.11 8.55
N ASN A 23 -5.74 -9.37 8.64
CA ASN A 23 -6.57 -9.25 9.85
C ASN A 23 -6.44 -7.89 10.57
N LEU A 24 -6.41 -6.81 9.78
CA LEU A 24 -6.37 -5.44 10.27
C LEU A 24 -7.66 -5.12 11.04
N ASP A 25 -7.52 -4.41 12.17
CA ASP A 25 -8.67 -3.90 12.90
C ASP A 25 -9.25 -2.63 12.25
N ASP A 26 -10.42 -2.18 12.72
CA ASP A 26 -11.11 -1.01 12.15
C ASP A 26 -10.22 0.26 12.20
N ASP A 27 -9.46 0.45 13.28
CA ASP A 27 -8.56 1.59 13.45
C ASP A 27 -7.37 1.53 12.47
N GLU A 28 -6.88 0.35 12.13
CA GLU A 28 -5.85 0.11 11.12
C GLU A 28 -6.39 0.28 9.70
N ILE A 29 -7.60 -0.23 9.42
CA ILE A 29 -8.29 -0.09 8.14
C ILE A 29 -8.54 1.40 7.84
N GLU A 30 -9.00 2.20 8.80
CA GLU A 30 -9.26 3.64 8.61
C GLU A 30 -8.02 4.44 8.17
N LYS A 31 -6.81 3.94 8.48
CA LYS A 31 -5.55 4.57 8.07
C LYS A 31 -5.15 4.27 6.62
N LEU A 32 -5.77 3.27 5.99
CA LEU A 32 -5.50 2.93 4.60
C LEU A 32 -6.16 3.93 3.64
N PRO A 33 -5.60 4.10 2.42
CA PRO A 33 -6.29 4.79 1.33
C PRO A 33 -7.68 4.19 1.10
N ILE A 34 -8.67 5.03 0.77
CA ILE A 34 -10.09 4.63 0.67
C ILE A 34 -10.33 3.39 -0.21
N GLN A 35 -9.54 3.22 -1.27
CA GLN A 35 -9.65 2.08 -2.20
C GLN A 35 -9.15 0.75 -1.59
N LEU A 36 -8.32 0.80 -0.54
CA LEU A 36 -7.77 -0.36 0.15
C LEU A 36 -8.56 -0.75 1.39
N GLN A 37 -9.35 0.17 1.97
CA GLN A 37 -10.20 -0.13 3.13
C GLN A 37 -11.23 -1.24 2.86
N TYR A 38 -11.64 -1.38 1.59
CA TYR A 38 -12.60 -2.37 1.12
C TYR A 38 -11.95 -3.40 0.18
N TYR A 39 -10.63 -3.54 0.20
CA TYR A 39 -9.92 -4.44 -0.70
C TYR A 39 -9.94 -5.87 -0.16
N GLU A 40 -10.63 -6.77 -0.88
CA GLU A 40 -10.77 -8.19 -0.52
C GLU A 40 -9.80 -9.10 -1.29
N GLY A 41 -8.77 -8.53 -1.92
CA GLY A 41 -7.79 -9.32 -2.69
C GLY A 41 -6.64 -9.83 -1.83
N HIS A 42 -5.73 -10.55 -2.51
CA HIS A 42 -4.53 -11.11 -1.90
C HIS A 42 -3.28 -10.40 -2.38
N ARG A 43 -2.25 -10.47 -1.54
CA ARG A 43 -0.92 -9.99 -1.84
C ARG A 43 -0.39 -10.68 -3.09
N CYS A 44 0.40 -9.97 -3.88
CA CYS A 44 1.13 -10.56 -4.98
C CYS A 44 2.07 -11.66 -4.45
N GLU A 45 1.96 -12.88 -5.00
CA GLU A 45 2.81 -14.02 -4.61
C GLU A 45 4.26 -13.86 -5.08
N ASP A 46 4.52 -13.02 -6.08
CA ASP A 46 5.86 -12.75 -6.56
C ASP A 46 6.63 -11.85 -5.58
N SER A 47 7.45 -12.50 -4.76
CA SER A 47 8.37 -11.87 -3.82
C SER A 47 9.31 -10.83 -4.45
N LEU A 48 9.67 -10.97 -5.73
CA LEU A 48 10.54 -10.02 -6.41
C LEU A 48 9.79 -8.70 -6.69
N ILE A 49 8.51 -8.80 -7.04
CA ILE A 49 7.64 -7.63 -7.24
C ILE A 49 7.41 -6.93 -5.90
N THR A 50 7.03 -7.66 -4.86
CA THR A 50 6.73 -7.06 -3.55
C THR A 50 7.97 -6.40 -2.94
N ASN A 51 9.13 -7.05 -2.99
CA ASN A 51 10.40 -6.46 -2.51
C ASN A 51 10.78 -5.19 -3.29
N LYS A 52 10.63 -5.17 -4.61
CA LYS A 52 10.90 -3.96 -5.42
C LYS A 52 9.98 -2.79 -5.05
N ILE A 53 8.72 -3.06 -4.74
CA ILE A 53 7.77 -2.03 -4.30
C ILE A 53 8.20 -1.49 -2.94
N ILE A 54 8.53 -2.37 -1.98
CA ILE A 54 8.99 -1.99 -0.64
C ILE A 54 10.27 -1.13 -0.73
N ASP A 55 11.26 -1.56 -1.51
CA ASP A 55 12.51 -0.81 -1.73
C ASP A 55 12.24 0.59 -2.31
N SER A 56 11.30 0.67 -3.25
CA SER A 56 10.90 1.94 -3.87
C SER A 56 10.23 2.87 -2.85
N LEU A 57 9.35 2.33 -1.99
CA LEU A 57 8.71 3.10 -0.91
C LEU A 57 9.75 3.64 0.08
N TYR A 58 10.75 2.82 0.46
CA TYR A 58 11.85 3.27 1.30
C TYR A 58 12.65 4.40 0.65
N GLN A 59 13.01 4.27 -0.63
CA GLN A 59 13.75 5.32 -1.35
C GLN A 59 12.96 6.63 -1.42
N VAL A 60 11.65 6.56 -1.68
CA VAL A 60 10.78 7.74 -1.71
C VAL A 60 10.69 8.38 -0.32
N SER A 61 10.54 7.58 0.74
CA SER A 61 10.51 8.10 2.11
C SER A 61 11.83 8.78 2.52
N ALA A 62 12.98 8.19 2.15
CA ALA A 62 14.30 8.75 2.42
C ALA A 62 14.60 10.01 1.60
N PHE A 63 13.97 10.17 0.43
CA PHE A 63 14.13 11.35 -0.41
C PHE A 63 13.24 12.53 0.04
N ILE A 64 12.10 12.24 0.68
CA ILE A 64 11.15 13.25 1.16
C ILE A 64 11.42 13.66 2.62
N GLY A 65 12.15 12.82 3.38
CA GLY A 65 12.54 13.04 4.78
C GLY A 65 13.70 14.01 4.99
#